data_AF-A0A1Z4V5M5-F1
#
_entry.id   AF-A0A1Z4V5M5-F1
#
_cell.length_a   1.000
_cell.length_b   1.000
_cell.length_c   1.000
_cell.angle_alpha   90.00
_cell.angle_beta   90.00
_cell.angle_gamma   90.00
#
_symmetry.space_group_name_H-M   'P 1'
#
loop_
_entity.id
_entity.type
_entity.pdbx_description
1 polymer ?
#
loop_
_entity_poly.entity_id
_entity_poly.type
_entity_poly.pdbx_seq_one_letter_code
_entity_poly.pdbx_strand_id
1 'polypeptide(L)'
;MKIRFLLDENLSPKLKFAVLRLNPAIDIVRVGDPDAPPLGTLDPELLRYLEVSERLLVTYQKFYEFFLIRMYTIIKLSLVKL
;
A
#
# COMPACT_ATOMS: atom_id res chain seq x y z
N MET A 1 21.72 -8.99 -6.53
CA MET A 1 20.25 -9.08 -6.65
C MET A 1 19.69 -7.74 -7.10
N LYS A 2 18.77 -7.71 -8.06
CA LYS A 2 18.06 -6.48 -8.45
C LYS A 2 16.75 -6.44 -7.67
N ILE A 3 16.58 -5.43 -6.82
CA ILE A 3 15.33 -5.25 -6.07
C ILE A 3 14.28 -4.70 -7.03
N ARG A 4 13.08 -5.30 -7.02
CA ARG A 4 11.93 -4.91 -7.84
C ARG A 4 10.80 -4.46 -6.94
N PHE A 5 10.16 -3.35 -7.27
CA PHE A 5 9.11 -2.75 -6.45
C PHE A 5 7.75 -2.85 -7.14
N LEU A 6 6.70 -3.06 -6.35
CA LEU A 6 5.30 -2.87 -6.73
C LEU A 6 4.73 -1.77 -5.85
N LEU A 7 4.27 -0.67 -6.43
CA LEU A 7 3.52 0.36 -5.73
C LEU A 7 2.05 -0.06 -5.62
N ASP A 8 1.51 0.05 -4.42
CA ASP A 8 0.09 -0.11 -4.12
C ASP A 8 -0.78 0.88 -4.91
N GLU A 9 -2.01 0.48 -5.22
CA GLU A 9 -2.98 1.33 -5.94
C GLU A 9 -3.40 2.58 -5.17
N ASN A 10 -3.20 2.62 -3.86
CA ASN A 10 -3.50 3.78 -3.02
C ASN A 10 -2.37 4.84 -3.06
N LEU A 11 -1.19 4.48 -3.57
CA LEU A 11 -0.09 5.42 -3.72
C LEU A 11 -0.27 6.28 -4.96
N SER A 12 0.17 7.54 -4.86
CA SER A 12 0.13 8.47 -5.97
C SER A 12 0.97 7.94 -7.15
N PRO A 13 0.43 7.92 -8.39
CA PRO A 13 1.21 7.58 -9.58
C PRO A 13 2.46 8.45 -9.75
N LYS A 14 2.43 9.68 -9.23
CA LYS A 14 3.57 10.62 -9.23
C LYS A 14 4.81 10.07 -8.53
N LEU A 15 4.64 9.17 -7.56
CA LEU A 15 5.76 8.57 -6.83
C LEU A 15 6.66 7.74 -7.76
N LYS A 16 6.06 6.91 -8.63
CA LYS A 16 6.81 6.13 -9.64
C LYS A 16 7.67 7.05 -10.50
N PHE A 17 7.09 8.11 -11.04
CA PHE A 17 7.80 9.09 -11.87
C PHE A 17 8.92 9.81 -11.11
N ALA A 18 8.68 10.20 -9.86
CA ALA A 18 9.69 10.85 -9.02
C ALA A 18 10.88 9.92 -8.75
N VAL A 19 10.62 8.64 -8.43
CA VAL A 19 11.67 7.63 -8.21
C VAL A 19 12.49 7.41 -9.48
N LEU A 20 11.83 7.22 -10.63
CA LEU A 20 12.51 7.02 -11.91
C LEU A 20 13.30 8.24 -12.37
N ARG A 21 12.86 9.46 -12.03
CA ARG A 21 13.61 10.69 -12.29
C ARG A 21 14.92 10.76 -11.50
N LEU A 22 14.93 10.24 -10.28
CA LEU A 22 16.14 10.19 -9.43
C LEU A 22 17.07 9.06 -9.84
N ASN A 23 16.52 7.88 -10.17
CA ASN A 23 17.30 6.75 -10.64
C ASN A 23 16.49 5.91 -11.65
N PRO A 24 16.75 6.07 -12.95
CA PRO A 24 16.06 5.33 -14.01
C PRO A 24 16.29 3.82 -14.00
N ALA A 25 17.32 3.33 -13.27
CA ALA A 25 17.65 1.90 -13.23
C ALA A 25 16.77 1.10 -12.26
N ILE A 26 15.99 1.78 -11.39
CA ILE A 26 15.08 1.15 -10.44
C ILE A 26 13.94 0.45 -11.17
N ASP A 27 13.73 -0.83 -10.86
CA ASP A 27 12.57 -1.59 -11.36
C ASP A 27 11.36 -1.31 -10.47
N ILE A 28 10.43 -0.51 -10.97
CA ILE A 28 9.24 -0.08 -10.24
C ILE A 28 8.03 -0.07 -11.17
N VAL A 29 6.99 -0.78 -10.74
CA VAL A 29 5.66 -0.78 -11.37
C VAL A 29 4.61 -0.46 -10.33
N ARG A 30 3.40 -0.10 -10.75
CA ARG A 30 2.27 0.20 -9.88
C ARG A 30 1.08 -0.69 -10.24
N VAL A 31 0.28 -1.07 -9.25
CA VAL A 31 -1.04 -1.66 -9.51
C VAL A 31 -1.84 -0.73 -10.43
N GLY A 32 -2.38 -1.29 -11.51
CA GLY A 32 -3.04 -0.57 -12.60
C GLY A 32 -2.15 -0.17 -13.78
N ASP A 33 -0.83 -0.40 -13.74
CA ASP A 33 0.03 -0.32 -14.93
C ASP A 33 -0.28 -1.47 -15.92
N PRO A 34 0.00 -1.33 -17.23
CA PRO A 34 -0.32 -2.35 -18.24
C PRO A 34 0.24 -3.75 -17.97
N ASP A 35 1.42 -3.84 -17.36
CA ASP A 35 2.12 -5.10 -17.04
C ASP A 35 2.02 -5.49 -15.55
N ALA A 36 1.08 -4.88 -14.83
CA ALA A 36 0.86 -5.10 -13.40
C ALA A 36 -0.58 -5.57 -13.15
N PRO A 37 -0.91 -6.05 -11.94
CA PRO A 37 -2.28 -6.37 -11.59
C PRO A 37 -3.20 -5.16 -11.80
N PRO A 38 -4.44 -5.35 -12.27
CA PRO A 38 -5.39 -4.25 -12.46
C PRO A 38 -5.77 -3.60 -11.13
N LEU A 39 -6.33 -2.38 -11.21
CA LEU A 39 -6.91 -1.73 -10.04
C LEU A 39 -8.04 -2.60 -9.44
N GLY A 40 -8.14 -2.62 -8.11
CA GLY A 40 -9.09 -3.45 -7.37
C GLY A 40 -8.74 -4.94 -7.33
N THR A 41 -7.51 -5.34 -7.70
CA THR A 41 -7.03 -6.71 -7.51
C THR A 41 -7.16 -7.10 -6.05
N LEU A 42 -7.76 -8.27 -5.77
CA LEU A 42 -7.95 -8.76 -4.41
C LEU A 42 -6.61 -9.14 -3.77
N ASP A 43 -6.50 -8.98 -2.46
CA ASP A 43 -5.27 -9.29 -1.71
C ASP A 43 -4.68 -10.68 -2.02
N PRO A 44 -5.45 -11.79 -2.10
CA PRO A 44 -4.88 -13.10 -2.41
C PRO A 44 -4.20 -13.16 -3.79
N GLU A 45 -4.76 -12.47 -4.77
CA GLU A 45 -4.22 -12.41 -6.13
C GLU A 45 -2.98 -11.51 -6.19
N LEU A 46 -3.01 -10.40 -5.44
CA LEU A 46 -1.88 -9.48 -5.30
C LEU A 46 -0.69 -10.16 -4.63
N LEU A 47 -0.93 -10.93 -3.56
CA LEU A 47 0.11 -11.70 -2.87
C LEU A 47 0.73 -12.75 -3.78
N ARG A 48 -0.08 -13.48 -4.56
CA ARG A 48 0.41 -14.43 -5.56
C ARG A 48 1.27 -13.75 -6.63
N TYR A 49 0.85 -12.56 -7.08
CA TYR A 49 1.65 -11.77 -8.02
C TYR A 49 3.00 -11.36 -7.41
N LEU A 50 3.01 -10.89 -6.16
CA LEU A 50 4.24 -10.49 -5.47
C LEU A 50 5.23 -11.65 -5.33
N GLU A 51 4.74 -12.85 -5.03
CA GLU A 51 5.53 -14.08 -4.95
C GLU A 51 6.14 -14.44 -6.31
N VAL A 52 5.31 -14.57 -7.36
CA VAL A 52 5.76 -14.98 -8.70
C VAL A 52 6.70 -13.95 -9.34
N SER A 53 6.42 -12.66 -9.12
CA SER A 53 7.24 -11.58 -9.67
C SER A 53 8.45 -11.23 -8.81
N GLU A 54 8.61 -11.86 -7.64
CA GLU A 54 9.56 -11.55 -6.57
C GLU A 54 9.77 -10.03 -6.43
N ARG A 55 8.65 -9.33 -6.19
CA ARG A 55 8.57 -7.88 -6.00
C ARG A 55 8.30 -7.55 -4.54
N LEU A 56 8.88 -6.46 -4.08
CA LEU A 56 8.56 -5.87 -2.77
C LEU A 56 7.38 -4.90 -2.92
N LEU A 57 6.33 -5.13 -2.14
CA LEU A 57 5.19 -4.22 -2.07
C LEU A 57 5.59 -2.95 -1.31
N VAL A 58 5.32 -1.81 -1.93
CA VAL A 58 5.40 -0.49 -1.30
C VAL A 58 3.97 -0.01 -1.11
N THR A 59 3.55 0.12 0.14
CA THR A 59 2.24 0.61 0.52
C THR A 59 2.36 1.61 1.67
N TYR A 60 1.29 2.37 1.93
CA TYR A 60 1.20 3.23 3.11
C TYR A 60 0.12 2.70 4.04
N GLN A 61 0.48 2.45 5.29
CA GLN A 61 -0.47 2.00 6.29
C GLN A 61 -1.13 3.21 6.97
N LYS A 62 -2.44 3.40 6.76
CA LYS A 62 -3.24 4.36 7.53
C LYS A 62 -3.59 3.76 8.88
N PHE A 63 -2.89 4.13 9.94
CA PHE A 63 -3.15 3.57 11.28
C PHE A 63 -4.04 4.45 12.17
N TYR A 64 -5.02 5.24 11.71
CA TYR A 64 -5.59 6.28 12.60
C TYR A 64 -7.09 6.59 12.62
N GLU A 65 -7.99 5.92 11.92
CA GLU A 65 -9.43 6.25 12.06
C GLU A 65 -10.19 5.30 13.00
N PHE A 66 -10.07 3.98 12.79
CA PHE A 66 -10.75 3.01 13.65
C PHE A 66 -10.23 3.02 15.09
N PHE A 67 -8.92 3.25 15.30
CA PHE A 67 -8.34 3.28 16.63
C PHE A 67 -8.86 4.47 17.45
N LEU A 68 -8.94 5.66 16.86
CA LEU A 68 -9.43 6.86 17.54
C LEU A 68 -10.92 6.76 17.88
N ILE A 69 -11.74 6.23 16.97
CA ILE A 69 -13.18 6.02 17.21
C ILE A 69 -13.39 5.00 18.35
N ARG A 70 -12.64 3.88 18.34
CA ARG A 70 -12.71 2.86 19.41
C ARG A 70 -12.23 3.43 20.75
N MET A 71 -11.12 4.15 20.76
CA MET A 71 -10.58 4.79 21.95
C MET A 71 -11.55 5.82 22.54
N TYR A 72 -12.12 6.70 21.71
CA TYR A 72 -13.13 7.67 22.15
C TYR A 72 -14.38 6.98 22.71
N THR A 73 -14.86 5.91 22.06
CA THR A 73 -16.01 5.14 22.53
C THR A 73 -15.75 4.49 23.88
N ILE A 74 -14.56 3.89 24.07
CA ILE A 74 -14.15 3.28 25.34
C ILE A 74 -14.07 4.32 26.44
N ILE A 75 -13.39 5.45 26.20
CA ILE A 75 -13.27 6.55 27.17
C ILE A 75 -14.65 7.11 27.55
N LYS A 76 -15.52 7.35 26.56
CA LYS A 76 -16.88 7.85 26.80
C LYS A 76 -17.71 6.87 27.63
N LEU A 77 -17.64 5.57 27.35
CA LEU A 77 -18.34 4.55 28.13
C LEU A 77 -17.79 4.39 29.56
N SER A 78 -16.50 4.62 29.76
CA SER A 78 -15.88 4.61 31.09
C SER A 78 -16.22 5.85 31.92
N LEU A 79 -16.39 7.01 31.29
CA LEU A 79 -16.75 8.27 31.97
C LEU A 79 -18.24 8.38 32.32
N VAL A 80 -19.13 7.69 31.60
CA VAL A 80 -20.59 7.68 31.87
C VAL A 80 -20.98 6.65 32.95
N LYS A 81 -20.06 5.77 33.34
CA LYS A 81 -20.26 4.75 34.39
C LYS A 81 -19.77 5.18 35.79
N LEU A 82 -19.33 6.42 35.96
CA LEU A 82 -19.00 7.07 37.24
C LEU A 82 -20.09 8.10 37.57
#